data_AF-A0A7X6W0A2-F1
#
_entry.id   AF-A0A7X6W0A2-F1
#
_cell.length_a   1.000
_cell.length_b   1.000
_cell.length_c   1.000
_cell.angle_alpha   90.00
_cell.angle_beta   90.00
_cell.angle_gamma   90.00
#
_symmetry.space_group_name_H-M   'P 1'
#
loop_
_entity.id
_entity.type
_entity.pdbx_description
1 polymer ?
#
loop_
_entity_poly.entity_id
_entity_poly.type
_entity_poly.pdbx_seq_one_letter_code
_entity_poly.pdbx_strand_id
1 'polypeptide(L)'
;MYQIRPRRLFAMDWAMADERNIRRMERMVRGMGRDPSEVRVLAAEELPDVIRESGWIGEVRQGAYDMVRDPDFIFTAFRWVSDAERTEIMRSDLFRRCVEAHRTYGDCKQWFTGGRILAMLGAAPIHHYEKRPEWDPKLVCWSLYDIHSAWGCVHRCAYCQRGSVYVINLNLEEFVERVDQLLEQNPWQKTIRYDVEQDVLAIEPEYGACELLVNHFARLDDRYLILFSKSANVDHLLSLDHRGHTIILWTLCSRTVSRRYEARTGSMEQRIEAAAKCSEAGYPVRFKCKPVIPIRGWREETTEMLERLYARVKPENISMEMVFFDSVAEMDATLGLENLDPEFVEAAREAEARYGDQWRHDLEGPRPFTFEVKEKVYRHLITESKRLSPETPVTLCAETQRMWDALAPLIGYREYDYVCNCGPLCTPGLRRIESVSGPDAERIAERAAAAA
;
A
#
# COMPACT_ATOMS: atom_id res chain seq x y z
N MET A 1 18.53 6.25 0.35
CA MET A 1 17.72 5.03 0.56
C MET A 1 18.00 4.39 1.91
N TYR A 2 17.18 3.42 2.31
CA TYR A 2 17.43 2.56 3.48
C TYR A 2 18.71 1.74 3.30
N GLN A 3 19.32 1.27 4.40
CA GLN A 3 20.40 0.29 4.32
C GLN A 3 19.82 -1.08 3.94
N ILE A 4 20.13 -1.53 2.73
CA ILE A 4 19.60 -2.76 2.14
C ILE A 4 20.79 -3.64 1.74
N ARG A 5 20.75 -4.93 2.10
CA ARG A 5 21.81 -5.92 1.80
C ARG A 5 21.23 -7.10 1.02
N PRO A 6 20.85 -6.90 -0.26
CA PRO A 6 20.29 -7.97 -1.07
C PRO A 6 21.34 -9.07 -1.29
N ARG A 7 20.92 -10.33 -1.33
CA ARG A 7 21.85 -11.43 -1.59
C ARG A 7 22.25 -11.44 -3.07
N ARG A 8 21.30 -11.17 -3.98
CA ARG A 8 21.50 -11.18 -5.42
C ARG A 8 20.93 -9.95 -6.09
N LEU A 9 21.60 -9.54 -7.15
CA LEU A 9 21.22 -8.44 -8.02
C LEU A 9 21.15 -8.96 -9.45
N PHE A 10 20.01 -8.78 -10.09
CA PHE A 10 19.76 -9.19 -11.46
C PHE A 10 19.32 -8.00 -12.30
N ALA A 11 19.59 -8.03 -13.61
CA ALA A 11 19.01 -7.10 -14.56
C ALA A 11 18.51 -7.85 -15.80
N MET A 12 17.38 -7.45 -16.37
CA MET A 12 16.94 -7.97 -17.66
C MET A 12 17.73 -7.33 -18.80
N ASP A 13 18.12 -8.10 -19.79
CA ASP A 13 18.94 -7.65 -20.93
C ASP A 13 18.35 -6.43 -21.66
N TRP A 14 17.04 -6.41 -21.91
CA TRP A 14 16.36 -5.30 -22.57
C TRP A 14 16.39 -4.02 -21.73
N ALA A 15 16.39 -4.13 -20.40
CA ALA A 15 16.49 -2.96 -19.54
C ALA A 15 17.88 -2.31 -19.65
N MET A 16 18.91 -3.11 -19.93
CA MET A 16 20.30 -2.67 -20.09
C MET A 16 20.60 -2.13 -21.50
N ALA A 17 19.63 -2.11 -22.41
CA ALA A 17 19.79 -1.51 -23.72
C ALA A 17 19.77 0.04 -23.70
N ASP A 18 19.27 0.65 -22.62
CA ASP A 18 19.22 2.12 -22.45
C ASP A 18 20.22 2.58 -21.38
N GLU A 19 21.08 3.54 -21.73
CA GLU A 19 22.05 4.10 -20.80
C GLU A 19 21.43 4.82 -19.59
N ARG A 20 20.24 5.41 -19.73
CA ARG A 20 19.51 6.03 -18.60
C ARG A 20 19.16 4.97 -17.56
N ASN A 21 18.73 3.80 -18.01
CA ASN A 21 18.43 2.66 -17.15
C ASN A 21 19.69 2.16 -16.45
N ILE A 22 20.79 2.00 -17.19
CA ILE A 22 22.09 1.59 -16.61
C ILE A 22 22.51 2.58 -15.53
N ARG A 23 22.51 3.90 -15.81
CA ARG A 23 22.91 4.93 -14.82
C ARG A 23 22.05 4.89 -13.55
N ARG A 24 20.73 4.70 -13.70
CA ARG A 24 19.80 4.59 -12.58
C ARG A 24 20.05 3.34 -11.75
N MET A 25 20.22 2.19 -12.41
CA MET A 25 20.58 0.94 -11.74
C MET A 25 21.91 1.08 -11.00
N GLU A 26 22.95 1.62 -11.63
CA GLU A 26 24.25 1.81 -10.98
C GLU A 26 24.15 2.72 -9.76
N ARG A 27 23.34 3.79 -9.83
CA ARG A 27 23.10 4.68 -8.69
C ARG A 27 22.45 3.93 -7.53
N MET A 28 21.43 3.10 -7.80
CA MET A 28 20.79 2.25 -6.78
C MET A 28 21.76 1.25 -6.17
N VAL A 29 22.55 0.54 -7.00
CA VAL A 29 23.51 -0.46 -6.55
C VAL A 29 24.62 0.18 -5.71
N ARG A 30 25.16 1.33 -6.13
CA ARG A 30 26.11 2.12 -5.33
C ARG A 30 25.47 2.62 -4.03
N GLY A 31 24.19 3.00 -4.05
CA GLY A 31 23.42 3.34 -2.85
C GLY A 31 23.31 2.18 -1.86
N MET A 32 23.27 0.94 -2.34
CA MET A 32 23.36 -0.29 -1.52
C MET A 32 24.77 -0.55 -0.97
N GLY A 33 25.76 0.26 -1.34
CA GLY A 33 27.18 0.04 -1.01
C GLY A 33 27.79 -1.14 -1.77
N ARG A 34 27.29 -1.43 -2.98
CA ARG A 34 27.67 -2.57 -3.83
C ARG A 34 28.33 -2.10 -5.12
N ASP A 35 29.07 -2.97 -5.78
CA ASP A 35 29.66 -2.69 -7.08
C ASP A 35 28.67 -3.05 -8.20
N PRO A 36 28.41 -2.16 -9.19
CA PRO A 36 27.54 -2.49 -10.32
C PRO A 36 27.93 -3.75 -11.10
N SER A 37 29.21 -4.17 -11.09
CA SER A 37 29.65 -5.43 -11.69
C SER A 37 29.07 -6.68 -11.03
N GLU A 38 28.48 -6.56 -9.84
CA GLU A 38 27.79 -7.64 -9.15
C GLU A 38 26.40 -7.95 -9.74
N VAL A 39 25.88 -7.09 -10.62
CA VAL A 39 24.58 -7.28 -11.27
C VAL A 39 24.72 -8.32 -12.40
N ARG A 40 24.02 -9.45 -12.27
CA ARG A 40 23.94 -10.45 -13.35
C ARG A 40 22.84 -10.07 -14.34
N VAL A 41 23.22 -9.85 -15.59
CA VAL A 41 22.26 -9.63 -16.69
C VAL A 41 21.66 -10.98 -17.13
N LEU A 42 20.34 -11.01 -17.36
CA LEU A 42 19.55 -12.20 -17.66
C LEU A 42 18.78 -12.03 -18.97
N ALA A 43 18.75 -13.08 -19.78
CA ALA A 43 17.71 -13.28 -20.79
C ALA A 43 16.40 -13.74 -20.12
N ALA A 44 15.25 -13.54 -20.79
CA ALA A 44 13.95 -13.92 -20.25
C ALA A 44 13.85 -15.41 -19.92
N GLU A 45 14.47 -16.26 -20.74
CA GLU A 45 14.43 -17.73 -20.66
C GLU A 45 15.16 -18.27 -19.41
N GLU A 46 16.05 -17.49 -18.81
CA GLU A 46 16.78 -17.85 -17.60
C GLU A 46 15.95 -17.64 -16.31
N LEU A 47 14.86 -16.86 -16.38
CA LEU A 47 14.08 -16.48 -15.21
C LEU A 47 13.55 -17.68 -14.40
N PRO A 48 12.97 -18.75 -15.00
CA PRO A 48 12.50 -19.90 -14.23
C PRO A 48 13.59 -20.54 -13.36
N ASP A 49 14.81 -20.62 -13.88
CA ASP A 49 15.93 -21.25 -13.16
C ASP A 49 16.45 -20.32 -12.07
N VAL A 50 16.55 -19.02 -12.34
CA VAL A 50 16.90 -17.99 -11.34
C VAL A 50 15.89 -17.97 -10.19
N ILE A 51 14.59 -18.05 -10.46
CA ILE A 51 13.54 -18.09 -9.43
C ILE A 51 13.75 -19.33 -8.54
N ARG A 52 13.93 -20.50 -9.16
CA ARG A 52 14.10 -21.78 -8.46
C ARG A 52 15.36 -21.80 -7.58
N GLU A 53 16.49 -21.37 -8.13
CA GLU A 53 17.78 -21.26 -7.43
C GLU A 53 17.78 -20.20 -6.34
N SER A 54 16.95 -19.17 -6.50
CA SER A 54 16.76 -18.13 -5.49
C SER A 54 15.89 -18.57 -4.34
N GLY A 55 15.03 -19.55 -4.57
CA GLY A 55 14.07 -20.01 -3.58
C GLY A 55 13.12 -18.90 -3.20
N TRP A 56 12.78 -18.00 -4.15
CA TRP A 56 11.79 -16.97 -3.91
C TRP A 56 10.45 -17.61 -3.64
N ILE A 57 9.77 -17.06 -2.64
CA ILE A 57 8.52 -17.62 -2.15
C ILE A 57 7.36 -16.81 -2.76
N GLY A 58 6.39 -17.52 -3.31
CA GLY A 58 5.13 -16.98 -3.85
C GLY A 58 4.01 -17.08 -2.81
N GLU A 59 3.00 -16.21 -2.93
CA GLU A 59 1.73 -16.28 -2.18
C GLU A 59 1.83 -16.57 -0.67
N VAL A 60 2.60 -15.79 0.09
CA VAL A 60 2.70 -15.96 1.56
C VAL A 60 2.87 -14.63 2.29
N ARG A 61 2.39 -14.55 3.53
CA ARG A 61 2.68 -13.43 4.44
C ARG A 61 4.10 -13.50 4.98
N GLN A 62 4.71 -12.35 5.21
CA GLN A 62 6.11 -12.21 5.63
C GLN A 62 6.39 -12.78 7.01
N GLY A 63 5.40 -12.76 7.91
CA GLY A 63 5.49 -13.35 9.24
C GLY A 63 5.63 -14.88 9.21
N ALA A 64 5.18 -15.51 8.12
CA ALA A 64 5.34 -16.96 7.92
C ALA A 64 6.73 -17.34 7.40
N TYR A 65 7.62 -16.38 7.08
CA TYR A 65 8.95 -16.73 6.56
C TYR A 65 9.86 -17.24 7.68
N ASP A 66 10.46 -18.41 7.49
CA ASP A 66 11.49 -18.97 8.40
C ASP A 66 12.65 -17.99 8.64
N MET A 67 12.95 -17.16 7.63
CA MET A 67 14.00 -16.16 7.73
C MET A 67 13.68 -14.88 6.97
N VAL A 68 13.59 -13.80 7.73
CA VAL A 68 13.34 -12.46 7.23
C VAL A 68 14.66 -11.80 6.81
N ARG A 69 14.95 -11.79 5.50
CA ARG A 69 16.16 -11.15 4.90
C ARG A 69 15.77 -10.04 3.93
N ASP A 70 16.71 -9.20 3.50
CA ASP A 70 16.48 -8.28 2.38
C ASP A 70 16.09 -9.04 1.11
N PRO A 71 15.26 -8.46 0.23
CA PRO A 71 14.85 -9.13 -0.99
C PRO A 71 16.03 -9.17 -1.95
N ASP A 72 16.05 -10.16 -2.85
CA ASP A 72 16.87 -10.03 -4.05
C ASP A 72 16.27 -8.94 -4.95
N PHE A 73 17.09 -8.28 -5.76
CA PHE A 73 16.63 -7.24 -6.69
C PHE A 73 16.69 -7.77 -8.12
N ILE A 74 15.66 -7.42 -8.89
CA ILE A 74 15.65 -7.59 -10.33
C ILE A 74 15.29 -6.25 -10.98
N PHE A 75 16.28 -5.67 -11.65
CA PHE A 75 16.12 -4.47 -12.43
C PHE A 75 15.59 -4.83 -13.82
N THR A 76 14.54 -4.17 -14.23
CA THR A 76 13.88 -4.40 -15.53
C THR A 76 13.44 -3.06 -16.11
N ALA A 77 12.68 -3.09 -17.18
CA ALA A 77 12.06 -1.92 -17.79
C ALA A 77 10.74 -2.33 -18.40
N PHE A 78 9.77 -1.42 -18.41
CA PHE A 78 8.53 -1.65 -19.13
C PHE A 78 8.82 -1.81 -20.62
N ARG A 79 8.29 -2.87 -21.21
CA ARG A 79 8.36 -3.14 -22.65
C ARG A 79 7.18 -2.53 -23.41
N TRP A 80 6.27 -1.84 -22.69
CA TRP A 80 5.10 -1.15 -23.24
C TRP A 80 4.20 -2.04 -24.10
N VAL A 81 4.02 -3.29 -23.67
CA VAL A 81 3.17 -4.26 -24.36
C VAL A 81 1.68 -3.93 -24.23
N SER A 82 0.93 -4.21 -25.28
CA SER A 82 -0.53 -4.14 -25.33
C SER A 82 -1.20 -5.17 -24.41
N ASP A 83 -2.49 -5.01 -24.14
CA ASP A 83 -3.27 -5.98 -23.34
C ASP A 83 -3.36 -7.36 -24.03
N ALA A 84 -3.37 -7.39 -25.37
CA ALA A 84 -3.34 -8.62 -26.15
C ALA A 84 -2.02 -9.37 -25.97
N GLU A 85 -0.88 -8.67 -26.15
CA GLU A 85 0.45 -9.24 -25.93
C GLU A 85 0.65 -9.68 -24.47
N ARG A 86 0.16 -8.91 -23.49
CA ARG A 86 0.19 -9.30 -22.07
C ARG A 86 -0.59 -10.61 -21.84
N THR A 87 -1.76 -10.75 -22.47
CA THR A 87 -2.56 -11.97 -22.39
C THR A 87 -1.83 -13.16 -23.01
N GLU A 88 -1.12 -12.97 -24.13
CA GLU A 88 -0.28 -14.00 -24.75
C GLU A 88 0.90 -14.39 -23.83
N ILE A 89 1.56 -13.41 -23.21
CA ILE A 89 2.62 -13.66 -22.21
C ILE A 89 2.09 -14.52 -21.07
N MET A 90 0.93 -14.18 -20.49
CA MET A 90 0.33 -14.96 -19.39
C MET A 90 -0.01 -16.40 -19.78
N ARG A 91 -0.24 -16.66 -21.08
CA ARG A 91 -0.52 -18.00 -21.62
C ARG A 91 0.74 -18.75 -22.08
N SER A 92 1.89 -18.10 -22.08
CA SER A 92 3.14 -18.69 -22.54
C SER A 92 3.68 -19.77 -21.59
N ASP A 93 4.44 -20.71 -22.16
CA ASP A 93 5.15 -21.73 -21.37
C ASP A 93 6.15 -21.10 -20.39
N LEU A 94 6.82 -20.01 -20.80
CA LEU A 94 7.76 -19.28 -19.95
C LEU A 94 7.08 -18.74 -18.68
N PHE A 95 5.94 -18.07 -18.84
CA PHE A 95 5.19 -17.52 -17.70
C PHE A 95 4.77 -18.63 -16.73
N ARG A 96 4.21 -19.72 -17.27
CA ARG A 96 3.83 -20.90 -16.48
C ARG A 96 5.02 -21.47 -15.70
N ARG A 97 6.18 -21.66 -16.35
CA ARG A 97 7.41 -22.15 -15.70
C ARG A 97 7.92 -21.20 -14.61
N CYS A 98 7.79 -19.88 -14.79
CA CYS A 98 8.13 -18.90 -13.75
C CYS A 98 7.21 -19.01 -12.52
N VAL A 99 5.91 -19.21 -12.73
CA VAL A 99 4.94 -19.42 -11.65
C VAL A 99 5.32 -20.70 -10.88
N GLU A 100 5.52 -21.80 -11.59
CA GLU A 100 5.86 -23.11 -11.00
C GLU A 100 7.23 -23.16 -10.33
N ALA A 101 8.14 -22.24 -10.66
CA ALA A 101 9.48 -22.20 -10.07
C ALA A 101 9.51 -21.59 -8.66
N HIS A 102 8.47 -20.85 -8.25
CA HIS A 102 8.39 -20.28 -6.91
C HIS A 102 8.23 -21.38 -5.86
N ARG A 103 8.87 -21.17 -4.70
CA ARG A 103 8.56 -21.98 -3.52
C ARG A 103 7.20 -21.55 -2.97
N THR A 104 6.45 -22.51 -2.46
CA THR A 104 5.17 -22.26 -1.79
C THR A 104 5.16 -23.06 -0.50
N TYR A 105 4.73 -22.44 0.59
CA TYR A 105 4.40 -23.11 1.84
C TYR A 105 3.40 -22.24 2.61
N GLY A 106 2.38 -22.83 3.23
CA GLY A 106 1.20 -22.07 3.69
C GLY A 106 0.16 -21.86 2.58
N ASP A 107 -0.98 -21.29 2.93
CA ASP A 107 -2.11 -21.04 2.01
C ASP A 107 -2.47 -19.55 2.05
N CYS A 108 -2.24 -18.83 0.95
CA CYS A 108 -2.76 -17.49 0.72
C CYS A 108 -3.24 -17.40 -0.74
N LYS A 109 -4.44 -16.86 -0.95
CA LYS A 109 -5.19 -16.99 -2.22
C LYS A 109 -5.27 -15.70 -3.04
N GLN A 110 -4.25 -14.84 -3.00
CA GLN A 110 -4.32 -13.48 -3.56
C GLN A 110 -3.63 -13.25 -4.92
N TRP A 111 -3.01 -14.29 -5.50
CA TRP A 111 -2.43 -14.28 -6.86
C TRP A 111 -1.40 -13.16 -7.15
N PHE A 112 -0.60 -12.79 -6.16
CA PHE A 112 0.44 -11.75 -6.31
C PHE A 112 1.67 -12.16 -7.10
N THR A 113 1.92 -13.46 -7.20
CA THR A 113 3.06 -14.04 -7.91
C THR A 113 2.94 -13.80 -9.41
N GLY A 114 1.74 -13.96 -9.97
CA GLY A 114 1.50 -13.72 -11.39
C GLY A 114 1.79 -12.26 -11.81
N GLY A 115 1.28 -11.29 -11.06
CA GLY A 115 1.56 -9.86 -11.31
C GLY A 115 3.05 -9.53 -11.20
N ARG A 116 3.75 -10.15 -10.24
CA ARG A 116 5.20 -9.96 -10.08
C ARG A 116 6.00 -10.55 -11.23
N ILE A 117 5.60 -11.70 -11.78
CA ILE A 117 6.24 -12.30 -12.95
C ILE A 117 6.02 -11.42 -14.19
N LEU A 118 4.81 -10.87 -14.37
CA LEU A 118 4.58 -9.88 -15.43
C LEU A 118 5.50 -8.68 -15.26
N ALA A 119 5.71 -8.19 -14.04
CA ALA A 119 6.64 -7.10 -13.78
C ALA A 119 8.08 -7.47 -14.15
N MET A 120 8.57 -8.66 -13.77
CA MET A 120 9.91 -9.13 -14.14
C MET A 120 10.10 -9.19 -15.65
N LEU A 121 9.07 -9.65 -16.38
CA LEU A 121 9.04 -9.73 -17.84
C LEU A 121 8.81 -8.38 -18.53
N GLY A 122 8.77 -7.26 -17.79
CA GLY A 122 8.52 -5.93 -18.34
C GLY A 122 7.11 -5.73 -18.92
N ALA A 123 6.18 -6.61 -18.55
CA ALA A 123 4.84 -6.73 -19.14
C ALA A 123 3.69 -6.35 -18.18
N ALA A 124 4.01 -5.99 -16.93
CA ALA A 124 3.00 -5.51 -15.99
C ALA A 124 2.37 -4.20 -16.50
N PRO A 125 1.05 -4.00 -16.29
CA PRO A 125 0.46 -2.69 -16.50
C PRO A 125 1.11 -1.68 -15.55
N ILE A 126 1.23 -0.43 -15.99
CA ILE A 126 1.70 0.67 -15.13
C ILE A 126 0.69 1.03 -14.04
N HIS A 127 -0.54 0.50 -14.12
CA HIS A 127 -1.62 0.89 -13.25
C HIS A 127 -2.43 -0.32 -12.81
N HIS A 128 -3.08 -0.17 -11.66
CA HIS A 128 -4.13 -1.07 -11.20
C HIS A 128 -5.43 -0.28 -11.08
N TYR A 129 -6.49 -0.76 -11.74
CA TYR A 129 -7.82 -0.17 -11.59
C TYR A 129 -8.60 -0.88 -10.50
N GLU A 130 -8.72 -0.26 -9.34
CA GLU A 130 -9.52 -0.77 -8.23
C GLU A 130 -11.02 -0.50 -8.48
N LYS A 131 -11.65 -1.26 -9.38
CA LYS A 131 -13.08 -1.10 -9.69
C LYS A 131 -13.94 -1.63 -8.55
N ARG A 132 -14.24 -0.79 -7.55
CA ARG A 132 -14.88 -1.20 -6.29
C ARG A 132 -16.25 -1.86 -6.42
N PRO A 133 -17.16 -1.39 -7.30
CA PRO A 133 -18.42 -2.09 -7.54
C PRO A 133 -18.27 -3.56 -7.95
N GLU A 134 -17.16 -3.92 -8.60
CA GLU A 134 -16.92 -5.29 -9.06
C GLU A 134 -16.08 -6.10 -8.07
N TRP A 135 -15.08 -5.47 -7.45
CA TRP A 135 -14.16 -6.16 -6.56
C TRP A 135 -14.77 -6.53 -5.21
N ASP A 136 -15.43 -5.57 -4.56
CA ASP A 136 -16.11 -5.82 -3.30
C ASP A 136 -17.22 -4.77 -3.07
N PRO A 137 -18.41 -4.97 -3.67
CA PRO A 137 -19.50 -3.99 -3.59
C PRO A 137 -20.03 -3.78 -2.16
N LYS A 138 -19.64 -4.64 -1.23
CA LYS A 138 -20.02 -4.58 0.18
C LYS A 138 -19.27 -3.50 0.93
N LEU A 139 -18.10 -3.09 0.44
CA LEU A 139 -17.26 -2.07 1.04
C LEU A 139 -17.53 -0.68 0.43
N VAL A 140 -17.32 0.35 1.24
CA VAL A 140 -17.63 1.75 0.88
C VAL A 140 -16.52 2.45 0.07
N CYS A 141 -15.40 1.79 -0.20
CA CYS A 141 -14.25 2.41 -0.87
C CYS A 141 -14.58 2.99 -2.27
N TRP A 142 -13.81 4.01 -2.66
CA TRP A 142 -13.83 4.62 -3.98
C TRP A 142 -13.11 3.78 -5.03
N SER A 143 -13.63 3.80 -6.26
CA SER A 143 -12.95 3.28 -7.45
C SER A 143 -11.90 4.26 -7.93
N LEU A 144 -10.71 3.77 -8.26
CA LEU A 144 -9.57 4.60 -8.63
C LEU A 144 -8.50 3.80 -9.37
N TYR A 145 -7.68 4.51 -10.13
CA TYR A 145 -6.43 4.02 -10.72
C TYR A 145 -5.24 4.33 -9.81
N ASP A 146 -4.47 3.31 -9.48
CA ASP A 146 -3.14 3.44 -8.90
C ASP A 146 -2.08 3.34 -9.98
N ILE A 147 -0.91 3.96 -9.77
CA ILE A 147 0.24 3.80 -10.66
C ILE A 147 1.41 3.09 -9.95
N HIS A 148 2.09 2.22 -10.69
CA HIS A 148 3.11 1.30 -10.20
C HIS A 148 4.34 1.32 -11.09
N SER A 149 5.52 1.44 -10.49
CA SER A 149 6.79 1.29 -11.20
C SER A 149 7.68 0.21 -10.60
N ALA A 150 7.34 -0.30 -9.41
CA ALA A 150 8.07 -1.40 -8.79
C ALA A 150 7.14 -2.34 -8.00
N TRP A 151 7.58 -3.59 -7.85
CA TRP A 151 6.82 -4.65 -7.18
C TRP A 151 7.68 -5.34 -6.14
N GLY A 152 7.23 -5.34 -4.88
CA GLY A 152 8.00 -5.85 -3.76
C GLY A 152 8.32 -4.74 -2.77
N CYS A 153 8.95 -5.09 -1.66
CA CYS A 153 9.30 -4.10 -0.65
C CYS A 153 10.53 -4.57 0.12
N VAL A 154 11.29 -3.64 0.69
CA VAL A 154 12.37 -3.95 1.66
C VAL A 154 11.86 -4.01 3.10
N HIS A 155 10.69 -3.43 3.37
CA HIS A 155 10.02 -3.54 4.66
C HIS A 155 9.56 -4.98 4.92
N ARG A 156 9.55 -5.35 6.21
CA ARG A 156 9.30 -6.71 6.70
C ARG A 156 8.13 -6.76 7.66
N CYS A 157 7.03 -6.17 7.21
CA CYS A 157 5.76 -6.22 7.94
C CYS A 157 5.22 -7.65 7.94
N ALA A 158 5.09 -8.28 9.12
CA ALA A 158 4.68 -9.68 9.26
C ALA A 158 3.39 -10.01 8.50
N TYR A 159 2.43 -9.08 8.49
CA TYR A 159 1.14 -9.23 7.82
C TYR A 159 1.17 -8.94 6.30
N CYS A 160 2.28 -8.49 5.73
CA CYS A 160 2.43 -8.13 4.32
C CYS A 160 2.84 -9.35 3.48
N GLN A 161 2.65 -9.30 2.15
CA GLN A 161 2.99 -10.40 1.22
C GLN A 161 4.07 -10.03 0.20
N ARG A 162 4.65 -8.83 0.33
CA ARG A 162 5.66 -8.25 -0.59
C ARG A 162 7.08 -8.38 -0.03
N GLY A 163 7.70 -9.57 -0.14
CA GLY A 163 8.94 -9.83 0.62
C GLY A 163 10.10 -10.54 -0.10
N SER A 164 9.87 -11.49 -1.00
CA SER A 164 10.95 -12.37 -1.49
C SER A 164 11.89 -11.74 -2.53
N VAL A 165 11.35 -10.88 -3.40
CA VAL A 165 12.07 -10.22 -4.48
C VAL A 165 11.48 -8.84 -4.73
N TYR A 166 12.32 -7.89 -5.12
CA TYR A 166 11.96 -6.53 -5.48
C TYR A 166 12.26 -6.29 -6.96
N VAL A 167 11.20 -6.13 -7.75
CA VAL A 167 11.25 -5.84 -9.18
C VAL A 167 11.22 -4.33 -9.39
N ILE A 168 12.22 -3.77 -10.05
CA ILE A 168 12.37 -2.31 -10.25
C ILE A 168 12.33 -1.99 -11.75
N ASN A 169 11.35 -1.23 -12.24
CA ASN A 169 11.39 -0.72 -13.62
C ASN A 169 12.23 0.54 -13.70
N LEU A 170 13.23 0.53 -14.57
CA LEU A 170 14.23 1.59 -14.65
C LEU A 170 13.83 2.76 -15.57
N ASN A 171 12.96 2.56 -16.55
CA ASN A 171 12.60 3.60 -17.55
C ASN A 171 11.53 4.57 -17.01
N LEU A 172 11.87 5.28 -15.93
CA LEU A 172 10.97 6.19 -15.22
C LEU A 172 10.55 7.41 -16.05
N GLU A 173 11.41 7.90 -16.95
CA GLU A 173 11.08 9.00 -17.85
C GLU A 173 9.87 8.64 -18.73
N GLU A 174 9.92 7.46 -19.36
CA GLU A 174 8.83 6.93 -20.18
C GLU A 174 7.60 6.58 -19.32
N PHE A 175 7.80 6.10 -18.09
CA PHE A 175 6.70 5.87 -17.15
C PHE A 175 5.91 7.15 -16.88
N VAL A 176 6.57 8.29 -16.64
CA VAL A 176 5.90 9.59 -16.45
C VAL A 176 5.08 9.99 -17.69
N GLU A 177 5.59 9.77 -18.90
CA GLU A 177 4.83 10.02 -20.14
C GLU A 177 3.57 9.15 -20.23
N ARG A 178 3.59 7.92 -19.70
CA ARG A 178 2.40 7.07 -19.65
C ARG A 178 1.43 7.44 -18.53
N VAL A 179 1.92 8.05 -17.45
CA VAL A 179 1.05 8.64 -16.43
C VAL A 179 0.21 9.74 -17.06
N ASP A 180 0.78 10.63 -17.87
CA ASP A 180 0.02 11.67 -18.59
C ASP A 180 -1.15 11.09 -19.40
N GLN A 181 -0.86 10.04 -20.20
CA GLN A 181 -1.89 9.35 -20.99
C GLN A 181 -3.01 8.79 -20.12
N LEU A 182 -2.68 8.20 -18.97
CA LEU A 182 -3.67 7.67 -18.03
C LEU A 182 -4.53 8.79 -17.43
N LEU A 183 -3.93 9.94 -17.07
CA LEU A 183 -4.63 11.09 -16.51
C LEU A 183 -5.59 11.73 -17.52
N GLU A 184 -5.15 11.87 -18.78
CA GLU A 184 -5.97 12.39 -19.88
C GLU A 184 -7.18 11.50 -20.16
N GLN A 185 -7.01 10.18 -20.12
CA GLN A 185 -8.09 9.20 -20.30
C GLN A 185 -9.06 9.17 -19.12
N ASN A 186 -8.66 9.63 -17.95
CA ASN A 186 -9.42 9.55 -16.71
C ASN A 186 -9.56 10.92 -16.03
N PRO A 187 -10.18 11.92 -16.70
CA PRO A 187 -10.16 13.29 -16.23
C PRO A 187 -10.91 13.49 -14.90
N TRP A 188 -11.77 12.54 -14.53
CA TRP A 188 -12.51 12.48 -13.28
C TRP A 188 -11.61 12.26 -12.05
N GLN A 189 -10.47 11.57 -12.16
CA GLN A 189 -9.63 11.25 -11.01
C GLN A 189 -8.59 12.33 -10.74
N LYS A 190 -8.78 13.11 -9.66
CA LYS A 190 -7.93 14.25 -9.29
C LYS A 190 -6.70 13.84 -8.49
N THR A 191 -6.81 12.82 -7.65
CA THR A 191 -5.66 12.31 -6.87
C THR A 191 -5.24 10.92 -7.31
N ILE A 192 -3.95 10.67 -7.40
CA ILE A 192 -3.38 9.42 -7.90
C ILE A 192 -2.37 8.90 -6.90
N ARG A 193 -2.52 7.64 -6.47
CA ARG A 193 -1.53 7.01 -5.59
C ARG A 193 -0.39 6.43 -6.41
N TYR A 194 0.81 6.70 -5.93
CA TYR A 194 2.05 6.07 -6.34
C TYR A 194 2.71 5.59 -5.05
N ASP A 195 2.86 4.30 -4.76
CA ASP A 195 2.66 3.04 -5.46
C ASP A 195 2.13 2.08 -4.36
N VAL A 196 1.15 1.20 -4.63
CA VAL A 196 0.60 0.26 -3.62
C VAL A 196 1.24 -1.14 -3.63
N GLU A 197 2.21 -1.37 -4.53
CA GLU A 197 2.94 -2.63 -4.71
C GLU A 197 4.31 -2.62 -4.00
N GLN A 198 4.70 -1.47 -3.45
CA GLN A 198 5.95 -1.22 -2.73
C GLN A 198 5.79 -0.13 -1.64
N ASP A 199 6.90 0.21 -0.97
CA ASP A 199 6.99 1.42 -0.16
C ASP A 199 7.86 2.44 -0.89
N VAL A 200 7.24 3.53 -1.37
CA VAL A 200 7.87 4.43 -2.34
C VAL A 200 9.07 5.22 -1.82
N LEU A 201 9.20 5.37 -0.50
CA LEU A 201 10.28 6.18 0.09
C LEU A 201 11.47 5.33 0.54
N ALA A 202 11.36 4.00 0.53
CA ALA A 202 12.40 3.13 1.08
C ALA A 202 13.66 3.09 0.18
N ILE A 203 13.49 3.23 -1.13
CA ILE A 203 14.56 3.13 -2.15
C ILE A 203 14.97 4.49 -2.75
N GLU A 204 14.52 5.58 -2.17
CA GLU A 204 14.77 6.95 -2.65
C GLU A 204 15.90 7.63 -1.87
N PRO A 205 16.62 8.62 -2.45
CA PRO A 205 16.44 9.20 -3.79
C PRO A 205 17.12 8.41 -4.94
N GLU A 206 17.71 7.26 -4.65
CA GLU A 206 18.54 6.54 -5.62
C GLU A 206 17.73 5.96 -6.77
N TYR A 207 16.46 5.60 -6.55
CA TYR A 207 15.56 5.24 -7.63
C TYR A 207 15.17 6.45 -8.50
N GLY A 208 14.83 7.57 -7.87
CA GLY A 208 14.55 8.86 -8.49
C GLY A 208 13.11 9.03 -8.98
N ALA A 209 12.20 8.15 -8.58
CA ALA A 209 10.81 8.22 -9.04
C ALA A 209 10.02 9.30 -8.29
N CYS A 210 10.24 9.42 -6.98
CA CYS A 210 9.60 10.48 -6.19
C CYS A 210 9.99 11.87 -6.70
N GLU A 211 11.26 12.12 -7.00
CA GLU A 211 11.69 13.40 -7.57
C GLU A 211 11.00 13.69 -8.92
N LEU A 212 11.00 12.72 -9.83
CA LEU A 212 10.37 12.87 -11.15
C LEU A 212 8.87 13.16 -11.04
N LEU A 213 8.14 12.38 -10.23
CA LEU A 213 6.70 12.51 -10.09
C LEU A 213 6.31 13.77 -9.30
N VAL A 214 6.99 14.11 -8.20
CA VAL A 214 6.70 15.33 -7.43
C VAL A 214 6.86 16.56 -8.32
N ASN A 215 7.99 16.66 -9.04
CA ASN A 215 8.23 17.78 -9.95
C ASN A 215 7.23 17.80 -11.11
N HIS A 216 6.82 16.63 -11.60
CA HIS A 216 5.83 16.51 -12.66
C HIS A 216 4.44 17.01 -12.21
N PHE A 217 3.92 16.47 -11.10
CA PHE A 217 2.61 16.85 -10.57
C PHE A 217 2.54 18.31 -10.11
N ALA A 218 3.65 18.90 -9.66
CA ALA A 218 3.74 20.33 -9.35
C ALA A 218 3.40 21.26 -10.54
N ARG A 219 3.49 20.76 -11.78
CA ARG A 219 3.18 21.52 -13.00
C ARG A 219 1.76 21.31 -13.51
N LEU A 220 0.99 20.40 -12.89
CA LEU A 220 -0.38 20.10 -13.30
C LEU A 220 -1.36 20.95 -12.49
N ASP A 221 -2.42 21.46 -13.12
CA ASP A 221 -3.33 22.42 -12.46
C ASP A 221 -4.27 21.77 -11.42
N ASP A 222 -4.80 20.57 -11.71
CA ASP A 222 -5.85 19.93 -10.89
C ASP A 222 -5.58 18.46 -10.57
N ARG A 223 -4.31 18.04 -10.66
CA ARG A 223 -3.85 16.69 -10.37
C ARG A 223 -2.93 16.67 -9.17
N TYR A 224 -3.08 15.65 -8.33
CA TYR A 224 -2.35 15.51 -7.09
C TYR A 224 -1.77 14.12 -6.94
N LEU A 225 -0.50 14.04 -6.58
CA LEU A 225 0.19 12.80 -6.28
C LEU A 225 -0.02 12.43 -4.80
N ILE A 226 -0.22 11.16 -4.51
CA ILE A 226 -0.17 10.63 -3.14
C ILE A 226 1.03 9.69 -3.03
N LEU A 227 2.00 10.06 -2.20
CA LEU A 227 3.11 9.18 -1.80
C LEU A 227 2.73 8.45 -0.52
N PHE A 228 2.67 7.12 -0.55
CA PHE A 228 2.25 6.29 0.58
C PHE A 228 3.43 5.55 1.22
N SER A 229 3.62 5.66 2.54
CA SER A 229 4.81 5.08 3.17
C SER A 229 4.69 4.71 4.65
N LYS A 230 5.57 3.80 5.09
CA LYS A 230 5.95 3.50 6.49
C LYS A 230 7.38 3.97 6.81
N SER A 231 8.03 4.61 5.85
CA SER A 231 9.42 5.05 5.91
C SER A 231 9.55 6.36 6.67
N ALA A 232 10.74 6.56 7.25
CA ALA A 232 11.18 7.85 7.78
C ALA A 232 12.22 8.56 6.86
N ASN A 233 12.55 7.96 5.71
CA ASN A 233 13.51 8.52 4.75
C ASN A 233 12.83 9.58 3.88
N VAL A 234 12.71 10.80 4.42
CA VAL A 234 12.01 11.91 3.76
C VAL A 234 12.88 13.12 3.46
N ASP A 235 14.13 13.14 3.92
CA ASP A 235 14.97 14.35 3.82
C ASP A 235 15.18 14.79 2.36
N HIS A 236 15.19 13.85 1.41
CA HIS A 236 15.28 14.13 -0.02
C HIS A 236 14.04 14.83 -0.62
N LEU A 237 12.89 14.78 0.05
CA LEU A 237 11.66 15.45 -0.38
C LEU A 237 11.62 16.92 0.04
N LEU A 238 12.28 17.28 1.14
CA LEU A 238 12.08 18.56 1.83
C LEU A 238 12.46 19.78 0.98
N SER A 239 13.31 19.60 -0.04
CA SER A 239 13.74 20.66 -0.94
C SER A 239 13.05 20.66 -2.31
N LEU A 240 12.12 19.73 -2.57
CA LEU A 240 11.43 19.65 -3.86
C LEU A 240 10.32 20.70 -3.96
N ASP A 241 10.18 21.35 -5.11
CA ASP A 241 9.11 22.32 -5.37
C ASP A 241 7.80 21.61 -5.71
N HIS A 242 7.14 21.06 -4.69
CA HIS A 242 5.91 20.28 -4.85
C HIS A 242 4.66 21.15 -5.12
N ARG A 243 4.72 22.48 -4.88
CA ARG A 243 3.64 23.46 -5.12
C ARG A 243 2.27 23.10 -4.50
N GLY A 244 2.24 22.25 -3.48
CA GLY A 244 1.02 21.71 -2.87
C GLY A 244 0.35 20.55 -3.64
N HIS A 245 0.93 20.09 -4.76
CA HIS A 245 0.39 19.03 -5.62
C HIS A 245 0.83 17.61 -5.24
N THR A 246 1.47 17.45 -4.10
CA THR A 246 1.85 16.13 -3.56
C THR A 246 1.39 16.02 -2.12
N ILE A 247 0.63 14.98 -1.82
CA ILE A 247 0.19 14.59 -0.49
C ILE A 247 1.11 13.47 0.01
N ILE A 248 1.59 13.59 1.25
CA ILE A 248 2.31 12.49 1.89
C ILE A 248 1.38 11.78 2.87
N LEU A 249 1.21 10.48 2.66
CA LEU A 249 0.30 9.63 3.41
C LEU A 249 1.09 8.57 4.18
N TRP A 250 1.09 8.63 5.51
CA TRP A 250 1.75 7.61 6.34
C TRP A 250 0.80 6.51 6.78
N THR A 251 1.27 5.27 6.80
CA THR A 251 0.72 4.29 7.75
C THR A 251 1.28 4.60 9.15
N LEU A 252 0.40 4.75 10.13
CA LEU A 252 0.76 4.83 11.55
C LEU A 252 0.18 3.65 12.32
N CYS A 253 0.98 3.06 13.20
CA CYS A 253 0.55 2.00 14.11
C CYS A 253 1.20 2.26 15.47
N SER A 254 0.73 1.53 16.49
CA SER A 254 1.20 1.72 17.85
C SER A 254 2.69 1.39 18.00
N ARG A 255 3.29 1.85 19.10
CA ARG A 255 4.71 1.64 19.40
C ARG A 255 5.07 0.15 19.33
N THR A 256 4.32 -0.72 20.01
CA THR A 256 4.59 -2.15 20.01
C THR A 256 4.39 -2.76 18.63
N VAL A 257 3.32 -2.39 17.92
CA VAL A 257 3.06 -2.90 16.57
C VAL A 257 4.19 -2.56 15.60
N SER A 258 4.60 -1.28 15.57
CA SER A 258 5.67 -0.82 14.67
C SER A 258 7.00 -1.54 14.93
N ARG A 259 7.31 -1.85 16.19
CA ARG A 259 8.57 -2.50 16.57
C ARG A 259 8.54 -4.01 16.41
N ARG A 260 7.40 -4.64 16.69
CA ARG A 260 7.27 -6.10 16.71
C ARG A 260 6.92 -6.68 15.36
N TYR A 261 5.99 -6.06 14.65
CA TYR A 261 5.40 -6.61 13.44
C TYR A 261 5.81 -5.88 12.18
N GLU A 262 6.45 -4.72 12.26
CA GLU A 262 6.81 -3.90 11.09
C GLU A 262 8.33 -3.72 11.00
N ALA A 263 9.06 -4.85 11.02
CA ALA A 263 10.51 -4.81 10.98
C ALA A 263 11.01 -4.08 9.72
N ARG A 264 12.13 -3.37 9.89
CA ARG A 264 12.77 -2.55 8.84
C ARG A 264 11.91 -1.40 8.29
N THR A 265 10.84 -1.01 8.98
CA THR A 265 10.12 0.25 8.72
C THR A 265 10.60 1.35 9.69
N GLY A 266 10.12 2.59 9.55
CA GLY A 266 10.25 3.57 10.63
C GLY A 266 9.40 3.17 11.85
N SER A 267 9.84 3.43 13.08
CA SER A 267 9.00 3.30 14.28
C SER A 267 7.83 4.30 14.26
N MET A 268 6.85 4.12 15.14
CA MET A 268 5.79 5.10 15.37
C MET A 268 6.33 6.53 15.50
N GLU A 269 7.33 6.76 16.34
CA GLU A 269 7.94 8.09 16.54
C GLU A 269 8.63 8.60 15.29
N GLN A 270 9.40 7.74 14.60
CA GLN A 270 10.12 8.13 13.41
C GLN A 270 9.18 8.53 12.27
N ARG A 271 8.02 7.87 12.14
CA ARG A 271 6.98 8.25 11.15
C ARG A 271 6.31 9.56 11.51
N ILE A 272 5.99 9.80 12.78
CA ILE A 272 5.41 11.08 13.24
C ILE A 272 6.41 12.22 12.98
N GLU A 273 7.69 12.02 13.27
CA GLU A 273 8.72 13.04 13.04
C GLU A 273 8.96 13.27 11.54
N ALA A 274 9.01 12.21 10.72
CA ALA A 274 9.10 12.36 9.27
C ALA A 274 7.90 13.12 8.68
N ALA A 275 6.70 12.84 9.20
CA ALA A 275 5.49 13.57 8.86
C ALA A 275 5.51 15.04 9.28
N ALA A 276 6.07 15.34 10.46
CA ALA A 276 6.27 16.71 10.91
C ALA A 276 7.20 17.47 9.97
N LYS A 277 8.35 16.88 9.59
CA LYS A 277 9.28 17.48 8.61
C LYS A 277 8.60 17.80 7.28
N CYS A 278 7.85 16.85 6.72
CA CYS A 278 7.14 17.09 5.45
C CYS A 278 6.04 18.15 5.61
N SER A 279 5.30 18.16 6.72
CA SER A 279 4.31 19.19 7.01
C SER A 279 4.94 20.58 7.13
N GLU A 280 6.11 20.69 7.79
CA GLU A 280 6.88 21.92 7.93
C GLU A 280 7.43 22.40 6.57
N ALA A 281 7.77 21.47 5.67
CA ALA A 281 8.15 21.76 4.28
C ALA A 281 6.96 22.15 3.39
N GLY A 282 5.72 22.11 3.89
CA GLY A 282 4.52 22.56 3.18
C GLY A 282 3.70 21.46 2.50
N TYR A 283 4.09 20.19 2.63
CA TYR A 283 3.29 19.08 2.11
C TYR A 283 1.98 18.91 2.89
N PRO A 284 0.84 18.72 2.21
CA PRO A 284 -0.34 18.10 2.80
C PRO A 284 0.00 16.73 3.39
N VAL A 285 -0.34 16.51 4.66
CA VAL A 285 -0.04 15.25 5.36
C VAL A 285 -1.32 14.54 5.79
N ARG A 286 -1.34 13.23 5.57
CA ARG A 286 -2.46 12.34 5.90
C ARG A 286 -1.95 11.08 6.61
N PHE A 287 -2.84 10.41 7.36
CA PHE A 287 -2.47 9.20 8.11
C PHE A 287 -3.48 8.07 7.98
N LYS A 288 -2.99 6.84 7.83
CA LYS A 288 -3.78 5.62 7.95
C LYS A 288 -3.33 4.80 9.15
N CYS A 289 -4.23 4.57 10.10
CA CYS A 289 -4.11 3.49 11.07
C CYS A 289 -4.46 2.16 10.38
N LYS A 290 -3.55 1.67 9.54
CA LYS A 290 -3.72 0.48 8.69
C LYS A 290 -2.50 -0.44 8.75
N PRO A 291 -2.56 -1.58 9.46
CA PRO A 291 -3.69 -2.07 10.24
C PRO A 291 -3.68 -1.58 11.69
N VAL A 292 -4.86 -1.50 12.30
CA VAL A 292 -5.03 -1.57 13.76
C VAL A 292 -4.92 -3.03 14.17
N ILE A 293 -3.94 -3.35 15.02
CA ILE A 293 -3.73 -4.70 15.57
C ILE A 293 -4.08 -4.68 17.06
N PRO A 294 -5.05 -5.51 17.52
CA PRO A 294 -5.49 -5.52 18.91
C PRO A 294 -4.50 -6.30 19.79
N ILE A 295 -3.32 -5.75 19.98
CA ILE A 295 -2.32 -6.25 20.94
C ILE A 295 -2.81 -6.08 22.38
N ARG A 296 -2.17 -6.76 23.33
CA ARG A 296 -2.41 -6.50 24.76
C ARG A 296 -2.15 -5.01 25.07
N GLY A 297 -3.11 -4.34 25.72
CA GLY A 297 -3.01 -2.90 26.01
C GLY A 297 -3.22 -1.99 24.79
N TRP A 298 -3.91 -2.48 23.74
CA TRP A 298 -4.11 -1.71 22.50
C TRP A 298 -4.80 -0.35 22.73
N ARG A 299 -5.68 -0.22 23.74
CA ARG A 299 -6.38 1.04 24.00
C ARG A 299 -5.42 2.13 24.42
N GLU A 300 -4.59 1.83 25.41
CA GLU A 300 -3.61 2.76 25.97
C GLU A 300 -2.55 3.11 24.91
N GLU A 301 -2.08 2.12 24.17
CA GLU A 301 -1.09 2.32 23.12
C GLU A 301 -1.63 3.11 21.92
N THR A 302 -2.90 2.92 21.55
CA THR A 302 -3.52 3.71 20.47
C THR A 302 -3.85 5.12 20.91
N THR A 303 -4.25 5.34 22.17
CA THR A 303 -4.38 6.69 22.75
C THR A 303 -3.03 7.41 22.76
N GLU A 304 -1.95 6.78 23.25
CA GLU A 304 -0.60 7.38 23.24
C GLU A 304 -0.17 7.75 21.81
N MET A 305 -0.41 6.86 20.85
CA MET A 305 -0.10 7.10 19.44
C MET A 305 -0.81 8.34 18.89
N LEU A 306 -2.11 8.50 19.16
CA LEU A 306 -2.89 9.67 18.71
C LEU A 306 -2.44 10.95 19.44
N GLU A 307 -2.16 10.90 20.74
CA GLU A 307 -1.66 12.04 21.51
C GLU A 307 -0.33 12.56 20.95
N ARG A 308 0.60 11.65 20.64
CA ARG A 308 1.88 12.02 20.02
C ARG A 308 1.71 12.56 18.61
N LEU A 309 0.81 11.97 17.82
CA LEU A 309 0.52 12.42 16.47
C LEU A 309 0.01 13.87 16.49
N TYR A 310 -1.07 14.14 17.24
CA TYR A 310 -1.70 15.46 17.27
C TYR A 310 -0.87 16.53 17.99
N ALA A 311 0.05 16.13 18.87
CA ALA A 311 1.02 17.05 19.46
C ALA A 311 2.05 17.58 18.43
N ARG A 312 2.23 16.91 17.29
CA ARG A 312 3.31 17.20 16.34
C ARG A 312 2.85 17.56 14.94
N VAL A 313 1.72 17.01 14.50
CA VAL A 313 1.20 17.18 13.14
C VAL A 313 -0.30 17.47 13.22
N LYS A 314 -0.81 18.27 12.28
CA LYS A 314 -2.25 18.43 12.04
C LYS A 314 -2.62 17.72 10.72
N PRO A 315 -3.05 16.44 10.77
CA PRO A 315 -3.43 15.71 9.57
C PRO A 315 -4.62 16.35 8.85
N GLU A 316 -4.62 16.30 7.52
CA GLU A 316 -5.82 16.60 6.72
C GLU A 316 -6.92 15.57 6.93
N ASN A 317 -6.54 14.31 7.17
CA ASN A 317 -7.43 13.19 7.41
C ASN A 317 -6.67 12.08 8.15
N ILE A 318 -7.37 11.35 9.01
CA ILE A 318 -6.94 10.07 9.55
C ILE A 318 -7.95 8.98 9.19
N SER A 319 -7.47 7.83 8.69
CA SER A 319 -8.35 6.70 8.37
C SER A 319 -7.97 5.44 9.13
N MET A 320 -8.93 4.56 9.38
CA MET A 320 -8.74 3.38 10.24
C MET A 320 -9.14 2.10 9.52
N GLU A 321 -8.38 1.03 9.73
CA GLU A 321 -8.66 -0.31 9.22
C GLU A 321 -8.11 -1.35 10.17
N MET A 322 -8.97 -2.25 10.64
CA MET A 322 -8.56 -3.41 11.41
C MET A 322 -7.74 -4.40 10.57
N VAL A 323 -6.79 -5.08 11.22
CA VAL A 323 -6.08 -6.20 10.59
C VAL A 323 -7.07 -7.30 10.19
N PHE A 324 -6.80 -7.96 9.05
CA PHE A 324 -7.61 -9.06 8.55
C PHE A 324 -6.78 -10.29 8.17
N PHE A 325 -7.39 -11.45 8.39
CA PHE A 325 -6.86 -12.79 8.14
C PHE A 325 -8.00 -13.70 7.71
N ASP A 326 -7.70 -14.72 6.90
CA ASP A 326 -8.69 -15.67 6.40
C ASP A 326 -9.09 -16.69 7.48
N SER A 327 -8.20 -16.94 8.46
CA SER A 327 -8.44 -17.84 9.59
C SER A 327 -7.69 -17.44 10.87
N VAL A 328 -8.11 -17.99 12.00
CA VAL A 328 -7.38 -17.87 13.28
C VAL A 328 -6.00 -18.52 13.19
N ALA A 329 -5.86 -19.61 12.44
CA ALA A 329 -4.57 -20.27 12.22
C ALA A 329 -3.57 -19.38 11.47
N GLU A 330 -4.03 -18.68 10.42
CA GLU A 330 -3.19 -17.70 9.71
C GLU A 330 -2.82 -16.51 10.62
N MET A 331 -3.76 -16.05 11.43
CA MET A 331 -3.53 -14.99 12.41
C MET A 331 -2.46 -15.40 13.44
N ASP A 332 -2.51 -16.63 13.96
CA ASP A 332 -1.51 -17.17 14.89
C ASP A 332 -0.13 -17.27 14.23
N ALA A 333 -0.06 -17.89 13.04
CA ALA A 333 1.18 -18.02 12.29
C ALA A 333 1.82 -16.67 11.94
N THR A 334 1.03 -15.61 11.82
CA THR A 334 1.50 -14.27 11.43
C THR A 334 1.84 -13.38 12.63
N LEU A 335 1.02 -13.40 13.70
CA LEU A 335 1.11 -12.44 14.80
C LEU A 335 1.42 -13.08 16.17
N GLY A 336 1.25 -14.39 16.30
CA GLY A 336 1.30 -15.14 17.57
C GLY A 336 0.15 -14.74 18.50
N LEU A 337 -0.83 -15.63 18.72
CA LEU A 337 -2.02 -15.31 19.52
C LEU A 337 -1.68 -14.91 20.96
N GLU A 338 -0.57 -15.38 21.51
CA GLU A 338 -0.10 -15.02 22.84
C GLU A 338 0.21 -13.52 22.99
N ASN A 339 0.46 -12.84 21.87
CA ASN A 339 0.81 -11.42 21.80
C ASN A 339 -0.41 -10.51 21.62
N LEU A 340 -1.55 -11.09 21.26
CA LEU A 340 -2.79 -10.38 21.06
C LEU A 340 -3.59 -10.28 22.36
N ASP A 341 -4.52 -9.33 22.39
CA ASP A 341 -5.46 -9.19 23.49
C ASP A 341 -6.35 -10.45 23.58
N PRO A 342 -6.44 -11.13 24.74
CA PRO A 342 -7.20 -12.38 24.87
C PRO A 342 -8.66 -12.27 24.48
N GLU A 343 -9.30 -11.11 24.70
CA GLU A 343 -10.69 -10.89 24.33
C GLU A 343 -10.87 -10.97 22.80
N PHE A 344 -9.91 -10.41 22.05
CA PHE A 344 -9.92 -10.44 20.59
C PHE A 344 -9.57 -11.82 20.04
N VAL A 345 -8.63 -12.53 20.68
CA VAL A 345 -8.32 -13.92 20.31
C VAL A 345 -9.56 -14.81 20.46
N GLU A 346 -10.26 -14.69 21.58
CA GLU A 346 -11.47 -15.49 21.82
C GLU A 346 -12.59 -15.09 20.85
N ALA A 347 -12.81 -13.79 20.64
CA ALA A 347 -13.81 -13.33 19.68
C ALA A 347 -13.54 -13.84 18.25
N ALA A 348 -12.28 -13.91 17.82
CA ALA A 348 -11.91 -14.47 16.51
C ALA A 348 -12.21 -15.98 16.44
N ARG A 349 -11.93 -16.74 17.51
CA ARG A 349 -12.22 -18.19 17.61
C ARG A 349 -13.72 -18.46 17.61
N GLU A 350 -14.49 -17.71 18.40
CA GLU A 350 -15.94 -17.83 18.45
C GLU A 350 -16.56 -17.52 17.08
N ALA A 351 -16.08 -16.47 16.41
CA ALA A 351 -16.58 -16.08 15.10
C ALA A 351 -16.22 -17.11 14.01
N GLU A 352 -15.01 -17.68 14.04
CA GLU A 352 -14.62 -18.77 13.14
C GLU A 352 -15.43 -20.05 13.41
N ALA A 353 -15.63 -20.43 14.67
CA ALA A 353 -16.44 -21.58 15.05
C ALA A 353 -17.92 -21.43 14.67
N ARG A 354 -18.44 -20.20 14.79
CA ARG A 354 -19.83 -19.87 14.45
C ARG A 354 -20.09 -19.85 12.95
N TYR A 355 -19.20 -19.22 12.19
CA TYR A 355 -19.45 -18.94 10.77
C TYR A 355 -18.69 -19.87 9.82
N GLY A 356 -17.49 -20.33 10.16
CA GLY A 356 -16.66 -21.16 9.28
C GLY A 356 -16.57 -20.55 7.87
N ASP A 357 -16.90 -21.32 6.83
CA ASP A 357 -16.95 -20.85 5.44
C ASP A 357 -18.16 -19.97 5.11
N GLN A 358 -19.17 -19.91 5.99
CA GLN A 358 -20.41 -19.15 5.81
C GLN A 358 -20.31 -17.68 6.29
N TRP A 359 -19.09 -17.14 6.40
CA TRP A 359 -18.86 -15.77 6.85
C TRP A 359 -19.59 -14.73 5.99
N ARG A 360 -20.33 -13.85 6.66
CA ARG A 360 -21.14 -12.81 6.03
C ARG A 360 -20.33 -11.54 5.86
N HIS A 361 -19.46 -11.49 4.85
CA HIS A 361 -18.64 -10.31 4.54
C HIS A 361 -19.45 -9.02 4.35
N ASP A 362 -20.71 -9.13 3.94
CA ASP A 362 -21.63 -8.00 3.78
C ASP A 362 -22.07 -7.39 5.11
N LEU A 363 -22.18 -8.20 6.16
CA LEU A 363 -22.64 -7.78 7.48
C LEU A 363 -21.49 -7.55 8.46
N GLU A 364 -20.51 -8.44 8.43
CA GLU A 364 -19.39 -8.49 9.37
C GLU A 364 -18.16 -7.77 8.82
N GLY A 365 -18.05 -7.59 7.49
CA GLY A 365 -16.86 -7.07 6.83
C GLY A 365 -15.70 -8.09 6.79
N PRO A 366 -14.44 -7.62 6.71
CA PRO A 366 -13.28 -8.50 6.71
C PRO A 366 -13.16 -9.35 7.99
N ARG A 367 -12.84 -10.63 7.82
CA ARG A 367 -12.43 -11.56 8.89
C ARG A 367 -11.15 -11.08 9.60
N PRO A 368 -10.83 -11.55 10.83
CA PRO A 368 -11.55 -12.55 11.61
C PRO A 368 -12.51 -11.95 12.64
N PHE A 369 -12.62 -10.63 12.70
CA PHE A 369 -13.41 -9.93 13.70
C PHE A 369 -14.79 -9.58 13.17
N THR A 370 -15.83 -9.85 13.97
CA THR A 370 -17.20 -9.47 13.63
C THR A 370 -17.37 -7.95 13.63
N PHE A 371 -18.51 -7.49 13.11
CA PHE A 371 -18.90 -6.09 13.17
C PHE A 371 -18.75 -5.52 14.59
N GLU A 372 -19.29 -6.19 15.61
CA GLU A 372 -19.36 -5.66 16.97
C GLU A 372 -17.96 -5.48 17.58
N VAL A 373 -17.04 -6.40 17.29
CA VAL A 373 -15.65 -6.34 17.76
C VAL A 373 -14.92 -5.17 17.11
N LYS A 374 -15.07 -4.99 15.80
CA LYS A 374 -14.43 -3.88 15.07
C LYS A 374 -15.02 -2.53 15.45
N GLU A 375 -16.34 -2.45 15.62
CA GLU A 375 -17.04 -1.23 16.05
C GLU A 375 -16.47 -0.71 17.37
N LYS A 376 -16.25 -1.59 18.34
CA LYS A 376 -15.64 -1.25 19.63
C LYS A 376 -14.26 -0.60 19.48
N VAL A 377 -13.42 -1.12 18.58
CA VAL A 377 -12.08 -0.56 18.30
C VAL A 377 -12.19 0.80 17.62
N TYR A 378 -13.01 0.91 16.59
CA TYR A 378 -13.19 2.16 15.87
C TYR A 378 -13.80 3.25 16.75
N ARG A 379 -14.80 2.94 17.58
CA ARG A 379 -15.38 3.92 18.52
C ARG A 379 -14.33 4.50 19.46
N HIS A 380 -13.43 3.67 20.00
CA HIS A 380 -12.32 4.15 20.84
C HIS A 380 -11.43 5.13 20.08
N LEU A 381 -10.89 4.70 18.93
CA LEU A 381 -9.97 5.50 18.13
C LEU A 381 -10.61 6.81 17.61
N ILE A 382 -11.86 6.77 17.15
CA ILE A 382 -12.59 7.94 16.67
C ILE A 382 -12.84 8.90 17.84
N THR A 383 -13.28 8.41 18.99
CA THR A 383 -13.55 9.25 20.17
C THR A 383 -12.29 9.96 20.63
N GLU A 384 -11.17 9.23 20.73
CA GLU A 384 -9.88 9.80 21.14
C GLU A 384 -9.35 10.80 20.10
N SER A 385 -9.48 10.48 18.80
CA SER A 385 -9.14 11.40 17.73
C SER A 385 -9.96 12.70 17.82
N LYS A 386 -11.27 12.60 18.04
CA LYS A 386 -12.16 13.77 18.20
C LYS A 386 -11.91 14.55 19.49
N ARG A 387 -11.53 13.88 20.58
CA ARG A 387 -11.11 14.54 21.83
C ARG A 387 -9.85 15.39 21.61
N LEU A 388 -8.89 14.88 20.85
CA LEU A 388 -7.57 15.51 20.66
C LEU A 388 -7.56 16.54 19.52
N SER A 389 -8.27 16.27 18.43
CA SER A 389 -8.39 17.14 17.26
C SER A 389 -9.80 17.05 16.65
N PRO A 390 -10.79 17.78 17.22
CA PRO A 390 -12.19 17.72 16.80
C PRO A 390 -12.38 17.96 15.29
N GLU A 391 -11.58 18.87 14.75
CA GLU A 391 -11.62 19.32 13.35
C GLU A 391 -10.93 18.37 12.37
N THR A 392 -10.11 17.43 12.83
CA THR A 392 -9.49 16.45 11.93
C THR A 392 -10.57 15.45 11.46
N PRO A 393 -10.80 15.32 10.14
CA PRO A 393 -11.62 14.27 9.56
C PRO A 393 -11.12 12.89 9.94
N VAL A 394 -12.07 12.01 10.29
CA VAL A 394 -11.82 10.59 10.53
C VAL A 394 -12.64 9.78 9.54
N THR A 395 -12.02 8.83 8.86
CA THR A 395 -12.69 7.93 7.90
C THR A 395 -12.35 6.46 8.14
N LEU A 396 -13.09 5.56 7.51
CA LEU A 396 -12.86 4.13 7.59
C LEU A 396 -12.31 3.61 6.25
N CYS A 397 -11.47 2.58 6.31
CA CYS A 397 -10.94 1.90 5.14
C CYS A 397 -11.43 0.45 5.14
N ALA A 398 -11.80 -0.06 3.96
CA ALA A 398 -12.21 -1.45 3.76
C ALA A 398 -13.34 -1.93 4.71
N GLU A 399 -14.30 -1.05 5.03
CA GLU A 399 -15.43 -1.37 5.90
C GLU A 399 -16.78 -1.33 5.17
N THR A 400 -17.74 -2.06 5.74
CA THR A 400 -19.09 -2.24 5.19
C THR A 400 -19.96 -1.01 5.39
N GLN A 401 -21.05 -0.92 4.61
CA GLN A 401 -22.06 0.13 4.79
C GLN A 401 -22.60 0.16 6.23
N ARG A 402 -22.90 -1.01 6.81
CA ARG A 402 -23.37 -1.14 8.20
C ARG A 402 -22.43 -0.45 9.20
N MET A 403 -21.11 -0.58 9.00
CA MET A 403 -20.10 0.05 9.87
C MET A 403 -20.08 1.57 9.70
N TRP A 404 -20.16 2.05 8.47
CA TRP A 404 -20.27 3.48 8.19
C TRP A 404 -21.52 4.08 8.82
N ASP A 405 -22.68 3.43 8.71
CA ASP A 405 -23.93 3.90 9.31
C ASP A 405 -23.87 3.97 10.84
N ALA A 406 -23.31 2.92 11.47
CA ALA A 406 -23.21 2.84 12.93
C ALA A 406 -22.27 3.91 13.51
N LEU A 407 -21.22 4.29 12.77
CA LEU A 407 -20.22 5.26 13.18
C LEU A 407 -20.48 6.67 12.65
N ALA A 408 -21.43 6.86 11.73
CA ALA A 408 -21.82 8.15 11.16
C ALA A 408 -21.99 9.27 12.20
N PRO A 409 -22.64 9.04 13.37
CA PRO A 409 -22.78 10.07 14.40
C PRO A 409 -21.45 10.57 15.00
N LEU A 410 -20.38 9.77 14.95
CA LEU A 410 -19.06 10.12 15.46
C LEU A 410 -18.14 10.71 14.37
N ILE A 411 -18.19 10.17 13.15
CA ILE A 411 -17.31 10.59 12.05
C ILE A 411 -17.85 11.83 11.31
N GLY A 412 -19.17 12.05 11.33
CA GLY A 412 -19.81 13.18 10.67
C GLY A 412 -19.93 13.05 9.15
N TYR A 413 -19.61 11.89 8.59
CA TYR A 413 -19.70 11.57 7.17
C TYR A 413 -20.75 10.50 6.90
N ARG A 414 -21.22 10.49 5.66
CA ARG A 414 -21.87 9.35 5.04
C ARG A 414 -20.91 8.70 4.04
N GLU A 415 -21.28 7.51 3.58
CA GLU A 415 -20.52 6.72 2.61
C GLU A 415 -20.32 7.38 1.25
N TYR A 416 -20.98 8.52 0.99
CA TYR A 416 -20.97 9.19 -0.30
C TYR A 416 -20.32 10.58 -0.30
N ASP A 417 -20.10 11.20 0.86
CA ASP A 417 -19.56 12.56 0.95
C ASP A 417 -18.22 12.64 1.70
N TYR A 418 -17.66 11.49 2.07
CA TYR A 418 -16.43 11.39 2.84
C TYR A 418 -15.17 11.69 2.02
N VAL A 419 -14.24 12.44 2.61
CA VAL A 419 -12.92 12.70 2.04
C VAL A 419 -11.96 11.60 2.48
N CYS A 420 -11.75 10.61 1.63
CA CYS A 420 -10.84 9.50 1.90
C CYS A 420 -9.37 9.93 1.79
N ASN A 421 -8.50 9.31 2.60
CA ASN A 421 -7.05 9.48 2.49
C ASN A 421 -6.48 9.19 1.10
N CYS A 422 -7.14 8.31 0.34
CA CYS A 422 -6.73 7.88 -0.98
C CYS A 422 -7.83 8.01 -2.04
N GLY A 423 -8.93 8.70 -1.74
CA GLY A 423 -10.07 8.76 -2.66
C GLY A 423 -9.75 9.62 -3.89
N PRO A 424 -10.23 9.24 -5.09
CA PRO A 424 -9.86 9.84 -6.37
C PRO A 424 -10.21 11.33 -6.49
N LEU A 425 -11.18 11.82 -5.70
CA LEU A 425 -11.65 13.21 -5.68
C LEU A 425 -11.13 13.98 -4.46
N CYS A 426 -10.29 13.38 -3.63
CA CYS A 426 -9.92 13.89 -2.31
C CYS A 426 -8.67 14.78 -2.39
N THR A 427 -8.80 15.95 -3.01
CA THR A 427 -7.73 16.95 -3.14
C THR A 427 -7.30 17.54 -1.78
N PRO A 428 -6.12 18.17 -1.69
CA PRO A 428 -5.67 18.85 -0.47
C PRO A 428 -6.70 19.87 0.05
N GLY A 429 -6.82 19.96 1.38
CA GLY A 429 -7.73 20.87 2.08
C GLY A 429 -9.22 20.50 2.06
N LEU A 430 -9.64 19.52 1.24
CA LEU A 430 -11.04 19.16 1.09
C LEU A 430 -11.63 18.58 2.38
N ARG A 431 -12.86 18.99 2.73
CA ARG A 431 -13.57 18.53 3.94
C ARG A 431 -14.80 17.68 3.67
N ARG A 432 -15.49 17.87 2.54
CA ARG A 432 -16.59 17.02 2.06
C ARG A 432 -16.52 16.94 0.54
N ILE A 433 -16.98 15.83 -0.01
CA ILE A 433 -17.19 15.71 -1.45
C ILE A 433 -18.60 16.23 -1.76
N GLU A 434 -18.68 17.31 -2.53
CA GLU A 434 -19.96 17.93 -2.89
C GLU A 434 -20.58 17.29 -4.14
N SER A 435 -19.74 16.81 -5.06
CA SER A 435 -20.17 16.16 -6.29
C SER A 435 -19.26 14.98 -6.62
N VAL A 436 -19.85 13.83 -6.91
CA VAL A 436 -19.12 12.64 -7.35
C VAL A 436 -19.15 12.56 -8.86
N SER A 437 -17.97 12.46 -9.47
CA SER A 437 -17.78 12.20 -10.90
C SER A 437 -17.06 10.87 -11.12
N GLY A 438 -17.18 10.32 -12.33
CA GLY A 438 -16.49 9.09 -12.72
C GLY A 438 -17.29 7.84 -12.36
N PRO A 439 -16.63 6.68 -12.18
CA PRO A 439 -17.27 5.37 -12.11
C PRO A 439 -18.19 5.16 -10.91
N ASP A 440 -18.04 5.94 -9.83
CA ASP A 440 -18.90 5.83 -8.65
C ASP A 440 -20.10 6.77 -8.66
N ALA A 441 -20.21 7.69 -9.63
CA ALA A 441 -21.22 8.75 -9.62
C ALA A 441 -22.67 8.24 -9.51
N GLU A 442 -23.03 7.25 -10.33
CA GLU A 442 -24.38 6.65 -10.35
C GLU A 442 -24.71 5.95 -9.03
N ARG A 443 -23.85 5.02 -8.60
CA ARG A 443 -24.02 4.28 -7.34
C ARG A 443 -24.15 5.21 -6.13
N ILE A 444 -23.38 6.29 -6.12
CA ILE A 444 -23.43 7.26 -5.03
C ILE A 444 -24.71 8.11 -5.10
N ALA A 445 -25.14 8.55 -6.28
CA ALA A 445 -26.39 9.26 -6.45
C ALA A 445 -27.61 8.43 -5.98
N GLU A 446 -27.64 7.14 -6.30
CA GLU A 446 -28.68 6.21 -5.85
C GLU A 446 -28.71 6.09 -4.32
N ARG A 447 -27.55 5.97 -3.67
CA ARG A 447 -27.46 5.89 -2.20
C ARG A 447 -27.86 7.20 -1.52
N ALA A 448 -27.43 8.34 -2.06
CA ALA A 448 -27.80 9.65 -1.54
C ALA A 448 -29.33 9.86 -1.63
N ALA A 449 -29.96 9.43 -2.73
CA ALA A 449 -31.41 9.50 -2.91
C ALA A 449 -32.17 8.55 -1.96
N ALA A 450 -31.62 7.37 -1.64
CA ALA A 450 -32.23 6.44 -0.70
C ALA A 450 -32.14 6.89 0.78
N ALA A 451 -31.19 7.79 1.09
CA ALA A 451 -30.98 8.32 2.44
C ALA A 451 -31.75 9.62 2.73
N ALA A 452 -32.25 10.30 1.69
CA ALA A 452 -33.07 11.50 1.76
C ALA A 452 -34.56 11.15 1.90
#